data_AF-A0A2N9LLG7-F1
#
_entry.id   AF-A0A2N9LLG7-F1
#
_cell.length_a   1.000
_cell.length_b   1.000
_cell.length_c   1.000
_cell.angle_alpha   90.00
_cell.angle_beta   90.00
_cell.angle_gamma   90.00
#
_symmetry.space_group_name_H-M   'P 1'
#
loop_
_entity.id
_entity.type
_entity.pdbx_description
1 polymer ?
#
loop_
_entity_poly.entity_id
_entity_poly.type
_entity_poly.pdbx_seq_one_letter_code
_entity_poly.pdbx_strand_id
1 'polypeptide(L)'
;MPIAINSDSHCPSDFDNLRFGIGQARRGWLENRDALNTRTLRQLRQWLAGRKPDRSPRACDLRPLALLEHKPGLWPRRRDR
;
A
#
# COMPACT_ATOMS: atom_id res chain seq x y z
N MET A 1 3.75 14.29 -7.18
CA MET A 1 3.82 12.94 -6.59
C MET A 1 3.07 12.01 -7.53
N PRO A 2 3.60 10.83 -7.93
CA PRO A 2 2.86 9.99 -8.86
C PRO A 2 1.72 9.24 -8.13
N ILE A 3 0.60 9.04 -8.81
CA ILE A 3 -0.62 8.43 -8.28
C ILE A 3 -0.75 6.98 -8.78
N ALA A 4 -1.09 6.06 -7.88
CA ALA A 4 -1.42 4.69 -8.25
C ALA A 4 -2.94 4.51 -8.26
N ILE A 5 -3.47 3.98 -9.35
CA ILE A 5 -4.89 3.62 -9.49
C ILE A 5 -4.99 2.11 -9.30
N ASN A 6 -5.82 1.65 -8.37
CA ASN A 6 -6.04 0.24 -8.08
C ASN A 6 -7.54 -0.05 -7.88
N SER A 7 -7.91 -1.33 -7.96
CA SER A 7 -9.27 -1.84 -7.72
C SER A 7 -9.50 -2.40 -6.32
N ASP A 8 -8.45 -2.58 -5.53
CA ASP A 8 -8.47 -3.33 -4.26
C ASP A 8 -9.18 -4.70 -4.39
N SER A 9 -8.80 -5.45 -5.43
CA SER A 9 -9.48 -6.69 -5.80
C SER A 9 -9.27 -7.80 -4.78
N HIS A 10 -10.38 -8.41 -4.34
CA HIS A 10 -10.40 -9.60 -3.48
C HIS A 10 -10.74 -10.88 -4.27
N CYS A 11 -11.24 -10.72 -5.49
CA CYS A 11 -11.41 -11.77 -6.49
C CYS A 11 -11.14 -11.22 -7.91
N PRO A 12 -10.95 -12.09 -8.94
CA PRO A 12 -10.62 -11.65 -10.30
C PRO A 12 -11.63 -10.67 -10.91
N SER A 13 -12.93 -10.83 -10.65
CA SER A 13 -13.97 -9.94 -11.17
C SER A 13 -13.93 -8.54 -10.59
N ASP A 14 -13.36 -8.34 -9.39
CA ASP A 14 -13.22 -7.01 -8.81
C ASP A 14 -12.26 -6.13 -9.62
N PHE A 15 -11.42 -6.72 -10.47
CA PHE A 15 -10.50 -5.97 -11.32
C PHE A 15 -11.25 -5.01 -12.28
N ASP A 16 -12.48 -5.35 -12.66
CA ASP A 16 -13.34 -4.51 -13.50
C ASP A 16 -13.71 -3.18 -12.81
N ASN A 17 -13.59 -3.09 -11.48
CA ASN A 17 -13.80 -1.84 -10.74
C ASN A 17 -12.74 -0.76 -11.03
N LEU A 18 -11.61 -1.09 -11.69
CA LEU A 18 -10.62 -0.11 -12.15
C LEU A 18 -11.24 1.02 -12.99
N ARG A 19 -12.35 0.74 -13.70
CA ARG A 19 -13.10 1.75 -14.46
C ARG A 19 -13.50 2.95 -13.62
N PHE A 20 -13.84 2.74 -12.34
CA PHE A 20 -14.21 3.83 -11.42
C PHE A 20 -12.99 4.66 -11.02
N GLY A 21 -11.85 4.02 -10.74
CA GLY A 21 -10.59 4.70 -10.46
C GLY A 21 -10.10 5.55 -11.64
N ILE A 22 -10.22 5.03 -12.86
CA ILE A 22 -9.92 5.77 -14.10
C ILE A 22 -10.88 6.96 -14.26
N GLY A 23 -12.17 6.78 -13.97
CA GLY A 23 -13.17 7.85 -13.98
C GLY A 23 -12.80 9.00 -13.03
N GLN A 24 -12.37 8.67 -11.81
CA GLN A 24 -11.89 9.69 -10.85
C GLN A 24 -10.61 10.38 -11.31
N ALA A 25 -9.66 9.63 -11.86
CA ALA A 25 -8.43 10.21 -12.41
C ALA A 25 -8.73 11.24 -13.51
N ARG A 26 -9.66 10.94 -14.42
CA ARG A 26 -10.08 11.89 -15.48
C ARG A 26 -10.75 13.14 -14.91
N ARG A 27 -11.61 12.99 -13.89
CA ARG A 27 -12.24 14.13 -13.21
C ARG A 27 -11.23 15.02 -12.48
N GLY A 28 -10.16 14.41 -11.96
CA GLY A 28 -9.02 15.11 -11.36
C GLY A 28 -7.97 15.59 -12.35
N TRP A 29 -8.24 15.50 -13.65
CA TRP A 29 -7.34 15.94 -14.74
C TRP A 29 -5.96 15.29 -14.68
N LEU A 30 -5.87 14.04 -14.20
CA LEU A 30 -4.62 13.28 -14.22
C LEU A 30 -4.20 13.00 -15.66
N GLU A 31 -2.94 13.32 -15.96
CA GLU A 31 -2.31 12.91 -17.21
C GLU A 31 -1.61 11.55 -17.07
N ASN A 32 -1.23 10.98 -18.22
CA ASN A 32 -0.52 9.69 -18.26
C ASN A 32 0.78 9.71 -17.43
N ARG A 33 1.52 10.84 -17.45
CA ARG A 33 2.76 11.03 -16.68
C ARG A 33 2.56 11.03 -15.16
N ASP A 34 1.34 11.34 -14.71
CA ASP A 34 1.00 11.43 -13.29
C ASP A 34 0.64 10.06 -12.71
N ALA A 35 0.18 9.12 -13.54
CA ALA A 35 -0.20 7.77 -13.14
C ALA A 35 0.99 6.80 -13.14
N LEU A 36 1.22 6.08 -12.04
CA LEU A 36 2.23 5.01 -11.96
C LEU A 36 1.94 3.85 -12.92
N ASN A 37 0.65 3.56 -13.15
CA ASN A 37 0.17 2.42 -13.92
C ASN A 37 0.58 2.45 -15.41
N THR A 38 0.95 3.62 -15.93
CA THR A 38 1.32 3.82 -17.35
C THR A 38 2.79 3.52 -17.61
N ARG A 39 3.59 3.41 -16.56
CA ARG A 39 5.02 3.11 -16.66
C ARG A 39 5.21 1.64 -17.05
N THR A 40 6.23 1.39 -17.84
CA THR A 40 6.70 0.02 -18.07
C THR A 40 7.15 -0.61 -16.75
N LEU A 41 7.10 -1.94 -16.67
CA LEU A 41 7.57 -2.68 -15.50
C LEU A 41 9.01 -2.33 -15.11
N ARG A 42 9.89 -2.10 -16.10
CA ARG A 42 11.28 -1.68 -15.89
C ARG A 42 11.36 -0.31 -15.19
N GLN A 43 10.62 0.68 -15.69
CA GLN A 43 10.59 2.03 -15.10
C GLN A 43 10.01 2.01 -13.68
N LEU A 44 8.97 1.21 -13.43
CA LEU A 44 8.39 1.05 -12.11
C LEU A 44 9.39 0.44 -11.11
N ARG A 45 10.09 -0.63 -11.49
CA ARG A 45 11.12 -1.28 -10.66
C ARG A 45 12.27 -0.34 -10.31
N GLN A 46 12.75 0.42 -11.28
CA GLN A 46 13.79 1.44 -11.05
C GLN A 46 13.32 2.50 -10.06
N TRP A 47 12.09 2.99 -10.21
CA TRP A 47 11.51 3.97 -9.30
C TRP A 47 11.35 3.46 -7.86
N LEU A 48 10.99 2.18 -7.68
CA LEU A 48 10.90 1.55 -6.35
C LEU A 48 12.28 1.32 -5.71
N ALA A 49 13.29 0.99 -6.50
CA ALA A 49 14.65 0.76 -6.00
C ALA A 49 15.26 2.03 -5.38
N GLY A 50 14.94 3.21 -5.92
CA GLY A 50 15.33 4.49 -5.35
C GLY A 50 14.58 4.89 -4.07
N ARG A 51 13.54 4.13 -3.68
CA ARG A 51 12.67 4.42 -2.55
C ARG A 51 12.69 3.33 -1.48
N LYS A 52 13.81 2.59 -1.34
CA LYS A 52 13.94 1.49 -0.37
C LYS A 52 13.22 1.89 0.93
N PRO A 53 12.08 1.26 1.27
CA PRO A 53 11.50 1.49 2.58
C PRO A 53 12.58 1.10 3.57
N ASP A 54 12.68 1.86 4.66
CA ASP A 54 13.55 1.48 5.76
C ASP A 54 13.26 0.01 6.07
N ARG A 55 14.28 -0.83 5.82
CA ARG A 55 14.24 -2.27 6.07
C ARG A 55 14.66 -2.55 7.51
N SER A 56 14.75 -1.52 8.36
CA SER A 56 14.80 -1.72 9.79
C SER A 56 13.69 -2.70 10.17
N PRO A 57 14.01 -3.73 10.97
CA PRO A 57 13.02 -4.68 11.44
C PRO A 57 11.85 -3.90 12.04
N ARG A 58 10.62 -4.17 11.60
CA ARG A 58 9.48 -3.53 12.26
C ARG A 58 9.44 -4.02 13.70
N ALA A 59 8.88 -3.22 14.60
CA ALA A 59 8.69 -3.64 16.00
C ALA A 59 7.92 -4.98 16.13
N CYS A 60 7.11 -5.37 15.13
CA CYS A 60 6.44 -6.67 15.07
C CYS A 60 7.35 -7.83 14.58
N ASP A 61 8.42 -7.52 13.85
CA ASP A 61 9.42 -8.48 13.36
C ASP A 61 10.50 -8.75 14.40
N LEU A 62 10.72 -7.78 15.30
CA LEU A 62 11.51 -7.94 16.52
C LEU A 62 10.65 -8.60 17.59
N ARG A 63 10.44 -9.91 17.52
CA ARG A 63 10.13 -10.65 18.75
C ARG A 63 11.39 -10.66 19.60
N PRO A 64 11.43 -10.06 20.80
CA PRO A 64 12.38 -10.54 21.77
C PRO A 64 11.94 -11.96 22.14
N LEU A 65 12.82 -12.94 22.03
CA LEU A 65 12.67 -14.25 22.71
C LEU A 65 12.72 -14.09 24.25
N ALA A 66 12.24 -12.98 24.80
CA ALA A 66 12.47 -12.56 26.18
C ALA A 66 11.29 -11.80 26.81
N LEU A 67 10.06 -11.93 26.32
CA LEU A 67 8.89 -11.37 27.02
C LEU A 67 7.68 -12.30 26.97
N LEU A 68 7.82 -13.46 27.63
CA LEU A 68 6.70 -14.24 28.14
C LEU A 68 6.57 -14.01 29.65
N GLU A 69 6.50 -12.74 30.07
CA GLU A 69 5.88 -12.42 31.36
C GLU A 69 4.48 -11.87 31.11
N HIS A 70 3.54 -12.76 31.41
CA HIS A 70 2.11 -12.62 31.26
C HIS A 70 1.59 -11.51 32.20
N LYS A 71 1.35 -10.28 31.71
CA LYS A 71 0.48 -9.32 32.42
C LYS A 71 -0.96 -9.49 31.95
N PRO A 72 -1.88 -10.03 32.77
CA PRO A 72 -3.28 -10.09 32.41
C PRO A 72 -3.87 -8.67 32.50
N GLY A 73 -4.52 -8.20 31.43
CA GLY A 73 -5.42 -7.05 31.51
C GLY A 73 -5.17 -5.85 30.59
N LEU A 74 -4.19 -5.88 29.67
CA LEU A 74 -4.00 -4.79 28.70
C LEU A 74 -4.12 -5.28 27.25
N TRP A 75 -5.34 -5.36 26.75
CA TRP A 75 -5.59 -5.24 25.31
C TRP A 75 -5.83 -3.77 25.00
N PRO A 76 -5.02 -3.08 24.18
CA PRO A 76 -5.36 -1.74 23.76
C PRO A 76 -6.52 -1.86 22.79
N ARG A 77 -7.72 -1.43 23.22
CA ARG A 77 -8.84 -1.23 22.30
C ARG A 77 -8.39 -0.22 21.24
N ARG A 78 -8.14 -0.70 20.01
CA ARG A 78 -8.11 0.19 18.86
C ARG A 78 -9.50 0.81 18.76
N ARG A 79 -9.57 2.12 18.95
CA ARG A 79 -10.75 2.91 18.67
C ARG A 79 -10.73 3.11 17.16
N ASP A 80 -11.46 2.27 16.46
CA ASP A 80 -11.78 2.52 15.05
C ASP A 80 -12.66 3.77 15.01
N ARG A 81 -12.26 4.72 14.18
CA ARG A 81 -13.08 5.85 13.73
C ARG A 81 -12.93 5.94 12.23
#